data_AF-A0A183NQK5-F1
#
_entry.id   AF-A0A183NQK5-F1
#
_cell.length_a   1.000
_cell.length_b   1.000
_cell.length_c   1.000
_cell.angle_alpha   90.00
_cell.angle_beta   90.00
_cell.angle_gamma   90.00
#
_symmetry.space_group_name_H-M   'P 1'
#
loop_
_entity.id
_entity.type
_entity.pdbx_description
1 polymer ?
#
loop_
_entity_poly.entity_id
_entity_poly.type
_entity_poly.pdbx_seq_one_letter_code
_entity_poly.pdbx_strand_id
1 'polypeptide(L)'
;MLYDQVTPRSNVWKANISAIQECAAKTNWLVDTSISVEEAWSVFKGKFRLVTSPFIPYLVPRRPNNSPPWITKTVRKLLRKRKNHWNMFISTGLEQYRSSYCKIRNACKALTSKTRLSYEKQLVKDSRYSPKRLFSYIKRRTKRSDGIPSLLIRDNPLILEDNDAEKAEGLSEYFSKVFSVGNEERPMIHRDRDGSLMDPVVIEK
;
A
#
# COMPACT_ATOMS: atom_id res chain seq x y z
N MET A 1 -10.54 -1.13 -3.40
CA MET A 1 -9.42 -0.83 -2.49
C MET A 1 -9.99 -0.71 -1.08
N LEU A 2 -10.06 -1.81 -0.34
CA LEU A 2 -10.25 -1.72 1.11
C LEU A 2 -8.98 -1.08 1.67
N TYR A 3 -9.12 0.07 2.32
CA TYR A 3 -8.05 0.56 3.18
C TYR A 3 -8.04 -0.37 4.40
N ASP A 4 -6.92 -1.05 4.66
CA ASP A 4 -6.68 -1.73 5.92
C ASP A 4 -7.09 -0.78 7.06
N GLN A 5 -8.00 -1.24 7.91
CA GLN A 5 -8.41 -0.53 9.12
C GLN A 5 -7.18 -0.48 10.04
N VAL A 6 -6.33 0.54 9.86
CA VAL A 6 -5.15 0.75 10.70
C VAL A 6 -5.65 0.97 12.12
N THR A 7 -5.48 -0.03 12.98
CA THR A 7 -5.81 0.11 14.40
C THR A 7 -4.94 1.23 14.98
N PRO A 8 -5.55 2.26 15.59
CA PRO A 8 -4.80 3.39 16.09
C PRO A 8 -3.86 2.92 17.21
N ARG A 9 -2.55 3.16 17.04
CA ARG A 9 -1.52 2.78 18.02
C ARG A 9 -1.56 3.72 19.20
N SER A 10 -1.53 3.22 20.44
CA SER A 10 -1.48 4.06 21.64
C SER A 10 -0.12 4.77 21.79
N ASN A 11 -0.14 6.04 22.20
CA ASN A 11 1.06 6.85 22.43
C ASN A 11 1.41 6.89 23.91
N VAL A 12 2.02 5.81 24.39
CA VAL A 12 2.37 5.62 25.81
C VAL A 12 3.30 6.73 26.33
N TRP A 13 4.16 7.30 25.46
CA TRP A 13 5.06 8.40 25.82
C TRP A 13 4.37 9.73 26.12
N LYS A 14 3.09 9.86 25.76
CA LYS A 14 2.26 11.03 26.09
C LYS A 14 1.16 10.70 27.10
N ALA A 15 1.27 9.56 27.78
CA ALA A 15 0.32 9.17 28.80
C ALA A 15 0.34 10.12 30.00
N ASN A 16 -0.84 10.48 30.53
CA ASN A 16 -0.93 11.17 31.81
C ASN A 16 -0.80 10.15 32.95
N ILE A 17 0.44 9.86 33.35
CA ILE A 17 0.75 8.83 34.36
C ILE A 17 0.11 9.15 35.71
N SER A 18 0.10 10.41 36.13
CA SER A 18 -0.50 10.82 37.41
C SER A 18 -2.01 10.54 37.46
N ALA A 19 -2.74 10.85 36.38
CA ALA A 19 -4.17 10.54 36.30
C ALA A 19 -4.46 9.03 36.23
N ILE A 20 -3.58 8.28 35.55
CA ILE A 20 -3.65 6.81 35.53
C ILE A 20 -3.48 6.24 36.94
N GLN A 21 -2.49 6.73 37.70
CA GLN A 21 -2.24 6.29 39.08
C GLN A 21 -3.42 6.60 40.00
N GLU A 22 -3.99 7.80 39.91
CA GLU A 22 -5.16 8.19 40.69
C GLU A 22 -6.39 7.31 40.36
N CYS A 23 -6.63 7.06 39.07
CA CYS A 23 -7.73 6.21 38.62
C CYS A 23 -7.49 4.73 39.01
N ALA A 24 -6.24 4.26 38.95
CA ALA A 24 -5.87 2.93 39.38
C ALA A 24 -6.09 2.73 40.88
N ALA A 25 -5.78 3.73 41.71
CA ALA A 25 -6.01 3.67 43.16
C ALA A 25 -7.50 3.57 43.53
N LYS A 26 -8.39 4.14 42.71
CA LYS A 26 -9.85 4.08 42.92
C LYS A 26 -10.51 2.82 42.33
N THR A 27 -9.76 2.04 41.55
CA THR A 27 -10.30 0.87 40.84
C THR A 27 -10.22 -0.38 41.72
N ASN A 28 -11.30 -1.16 41.78
CA ASN A 28 -11.28 -2.46 42.44
C ASN A 28 -10.57 -3.51 41.57
N TRP A 29 -9.36 -3.90 41.98
CA TRP A 29 -8.52 -4.87 41.27
C TRP A 29 -8.81 -6.34 41.61
N LEU A 30 -9.77 -6.62 42.50
CA LEU A 30 -10.14 -8.00 42.83
C LEU A 30 -10.57 -8.75 41.56
N VAL A 31 -9.89 -9.84 41.28
CA VAL A 31 -10.25 -10.80 40.24
C VAL A 31 -10.59 -12.09 40.97
N ASP A 32 -11.71 -12.69 40.59
CA ASP A 32 -12.11 -13.99 41.12
C ASP A 32 -11.02 -15.02 40.79
N THR A 33 -10.59 -15.79 41.79
CA THR A 33 -9.58 -16.84 41.63
C THR A 33 -10.21 -18.20 41.38
N SER A 34 -11.54 -18.31 41.43
CA SER A 34 -12.28 -19.53 41.16
C SER A 34 -12.53 -19.79 39.66
N ILE A 35 -12.31 -18.78 38.82
CA ILE A 35 -12.45 -18.86 37.36
C ILE A 35 -11.16 -19.32 36.68
N SER A 36 -11.24 -19.67 35.40
CA SER A 36 -10.07 -20.04 34.61
C SER A 36 -9.05 -18.89 34.51
N VAL A 37 -7.78 -19.25 34.31
CA VAL A 37 -6.67 -18.28 34.21
C VAL A 37 -6.89 -17.31 33.04
N GLU A 38 -7.43 -17.82 31.93
CA GLU A 38 -7.73 -17.05 30.72
C GLU A 38 -8.84 -16.01 30.96
N GLU A 39 -9.88 -16.41 31.69
CA GLU A 39 -11.00 -15.52 32.07
C GLU A 39 -10.54 -14.47 33.08
N ALA A 40 -9.81 -14.87 34.11
CA ALA A 40 -9.20 -13.96 35.09
C ALA A 40 -8.30 -12.93 34.40
N TRP A 41 -7.48 -13.36 33.44
CA TRP A 41 -6.64 -12.48 32.64
C TRP A 41 -7.44 -11.54 31.75
N SER A 42 -8.55 -12.01 31.17
CA SER A 42 -9.45 -11.17 30.37
C SER A 42 -10.09 -10.06 31.20
N VAL A 43 -10.58 -10.40 32.40
CA VAL A 43 -11.15 -9.43 33.36
C VAL A 43 -10.12 -8.40 33.76
N PHE A 44 -8.90 -8.83 34.13
CA PHE A 44 -7.80 -7.92 34.46
C PHE A 44 -7.47 -6.98 33.30
N LYS A 45 -7.29 -7.51 32.08
CA LYS A 45 -7.02 -6.70 30.88
C LYS A 45 -8.12 -5.68 30.62
N GLY A 46 -9.39 -6.05 30.85
CA GLY A 46 -10.53 -5.16 30.75
C GLY A 46 -10.41 -3.99 31.72
N LYS A 47 -10.20 -4.27 33.00
CA LYS A 47 -9.99 -3.24 34.05
C LYS A 47 -8.79 -2.33 33.73
N PHE A 48 -7.67 -2.93 33.34
CA PHE A 48 -6.47 -2.18 32.95
C PHE A 48 -6.73 -1.24 31.77
N ARG A 49 -7.44 -1.70 30.73
CA ARG A 49 -7.81 -0.86 29.58
C ARG A 49 -8.75 0.27 29.96
N LEU A 50 -9.70 0.05 30.86
CA LEU A 50 -10.60 1.10 31.36
C LEU A 50 -9.83 2.20 32.08
N VAL A 51 -8.86 1.83 32.92
CA VAL A 51 -8.03 2.80 33.65
C VAL A 51 -7.10 3.56 32.72
N THR A 52 -6.51 2.88 31.72
CA THR A 52 -5.45 3.47 30.88
C THR A 52 -5.96 4.19 29.64
N SER A 53 -7.00 3.68 28.96
CA SER A 53 -7.45 4.20 27.67
C SER A 53 -7.86 5.69 27.66
N PRO A 54 -8.49 6.25 28.72
CA PRO A 54 -8.83 7.68 28.74
C PRO A 54 -7.61 8.60 28.79
N PHE A 55 -6.49 8.12 29.35
CA PHE A 55 -5.32 8.94 29.66
C PHE A 55 -4.11 8.66 28.76
N ILE A 56 -4.19 7.67 27.87
CA ILE A 56 -3.19 7.39 26.85
C ILE A 56 -3.73 7.86 25.49
N PRO A 57 -3.25 8.97 24.95
CA PRO A 57 -3.69 9.43 23.64
C PRO A 57 -3.25 8.45 22.55
N TYR A 58 -4.01 8.36 21.47
CA TYR A 58 -3.61 7.58 20.29
C TYR A 58 -2.59 8.37 19.45
N LEU A 59 -1.59 7.66 18.89
CA LEU A 59 -0.77 8.19 17.81
C LEU A 59 -1.69 8.43 16.62
N VAL A 60 -1.77 9.69 16.20
CA VAL A 60 -2.32 10.03 14.89
C VAL A 60 -1.26 9.63 13.86
N PRO A 61 -1.52 8.63 12.99
CA PRO A 61 -0.58 8.30 11.94
C PRO A 61 -0.37 9.54 11.09
N ARG A 62 0.89 9.99 10.93
CA ARG A 62 1.17 11.03 9.95
C ARG A 62 0.80 10.46 8.59
N ARG A 63 -0.09 11.15 7.87
CA ARG A 63 -0.40 10.78 6.49
C ARG A 63 0.91 10.65 5.73
N PRO A 64 1.21 9.48 5.14
CA PRO A 64 2.43 9.33 4.39
C PRO A 64 2.42 10.38 3.29
N ASN A 65 3.53 11.10 3.14
CA ASN A 65 3.66 12.06 2.06
C ASN A 65 3.83 11.30 0.74
N ASN A 66 2.70 10.88 0.17
CA ASN A 66 2.64 10.17 -1.10
C ASN A 66 2.87 11.11 -2.30
N SER A 67 3.20 12.39 -2.06
CA SER A 67 3.56 13.29 -3.14
C SER A 67 4.90 12.84 -3.73
N PRO A 68 4.98 12.64 -5.06
CA PRO A 68 6.26 12.33 -5.68
C PRO A 68 7.30 13.43 -5.39
N PRO A 69 8.58 13.07 -5.23
CA PRO A 69 9.64 14.03 -4.85
C PRO A 69 9.79 15.22 -5.80
N TRP A 70 9.45 15.05 -7.08
CA TRP A 70 9.52 16.11 -8.10
C TRP A 70 8.32 17.08 -8.10
N ILE A 71 7.31 16.87 -7.25
CA ILE A 71 6.20 17.81 -7.05
C ILE A 71 6.59 18.87 -6.03
N THR A 72 7.32 19.87 -6.54
CA THR A 72 7.75 21.03 -5.78
C THR A 72 6.59 21.97 -5.43
N LYS A 73 6.84 22.95 -4.54
CA LYS A 73 5.86 23.99 -4.19
C LYS A 73 5.37 24.76 -5.43
N THR A 74 6.25 24.99 -6.41
CA THR A 74 5.91 25.70 -7.67
C THR A 74 4.97 24.88 -8.54
N VAL A 75 5.24 23.58 -8.73
CA VAL A 75 4.34 22.65 -9.42
C VAL A 75 2.97 22.61 -8.73
N ARG A 76 2.95 22.55 -7.39
CA ARG A 76 1.71 22.52 -6.61
C ARG A 76 0.87 23.81 -6.78
N LYS A 77 1.52 24.99 -6.78
CA LYS A 77 0.84 26.27 -7.04
C LYS A 77 0.18 26.26 -8.43
N LEU A 78 0.91 25.76 -9.44
CA LEU A 78 0.41 25.73 -10.82
C LEU A 78 -0.75 24.73 -10.99
N LEU A 79 -0.68 23.56 -10.35
CA LEU A 79 -1.77 22.57 -10.32
C LEU A 79 -3.04 23.13 -9.65
N ARG A 80 -2.89 23.91 -8.58
CA ARG A 80 -4.03 24.62 -7.95
C ARG A 80 -4.62 25.66 -8.89
N LYS A 81 -3.78 26.49 -9.54
CA LYS A 81 -4.24 27.49 -10.51
C LYS A 81 -5.00 26.83 -11.66
N ARG A 82 -4.51 25.69 -12.17
CA ARG A 82 -5.17 24.87 -13.19
C ARG A 82 -6.56 24.43 -12.72
N LYS A 83 -6.67 23.87 -11.52
CA LYS A 83 -7.94 23.41 -10.94
C LYS A 83 -8.92 24.58 -10.78
N ASN A 84 -8.45 25.72 -10.28
CA ASN A 84 -9.30 26.90 -10.10
C ASN A 84 -9.87 27.40 -11.43
N HIS A 85 -9.06 27.52 -12.49
CA HIS A 85 -9.56 27.96 -13.80
C HIS A 85 -10.54 26.96 -14.42
N TRP A 86 -10.32 25.66 -14.23
CA TRP A 86 -11.29 24.65 -14.63
C TRP A 86 -12.61 24.83 -13.89
N ASN A 87 -12.57 24.99 -12.56
CA ASN A 87 -13.77 25.20 -11.76
C ASN A 87 -14.51 26.49 -12.16
N MET A 88 -13.78 27.58 -12.44
CA MET A 88 -14.36 28.82 -12.95
C MET A 88 -15.00 28.65 -14.33
N PHE A 89 -14.38 27.89 -15.23
CA PHE A 89 -14.98 27.56 -16.51
C PHE A 89 -16.27 26.75 -16.33
N ILE A 90 -16.28 25.75 -15.46
CA ILE A 90 -17.47 24.94 -15.17
C ILE A 90 -18.59 25.78 -14.54
N SER A 91 -18.28 26.76 -13.68
CA SER A 91 -19.30 27.58 -13.03
C SER A 91 -19.81 28.74 -13.88
N THR A 92 -18.99 29.30 -14.77
CA THR A 92 -19.33 30.52 -15.53
C THR A 92 -19.59 30.28 -17.02
N GLY A 93 -19.09 29.17 -17.58
CA GLY A 93 -19.13 28.90 -19.02
C GLY A 93 -18.24 29.82 -19.88
N LEU A 94 -17.49 30.77 -19.28
CA LEU A 94 -16.73 31.76 -20.04
C LEU A 94 -15.46 31.16 -20.66
N GLU A 95 -15.31 31.32 -21.98
CA GLU A 95 -14.20 30.76 -22.77
C GLU A 95 -12.81 31.27 -22.33
N GLN A 96 -12.73 32.47 -21.76
CA GLN A 96 -11.48 33.00 -21.20
C GLN A 96 -10.85 32.07 -20.15
N TYR A 97 -11.67 31.40 -19.34
CA TYR A 97 -11.20 30.47 -18.32
C TYR A 97 -10.75 29.14 -18.93
N ARG A 98 -11.40 28.69 -20.02
CA ARG A 98 -10.97 27.52 -20.80
C ARG A 98 -9.62 27.75 -21.48
N SER A 99 -9.45 28.88 -22.17
CA SER A 99 -8.18 29.27 -22.79
C SER A 99 -7.05 29.38 -21.76
N SER A 100 -7.32 30.04 -20.63
CA SER A 100 -6.36 30.14 -19.53
C SER A 100 -6.03 28.78 -18.92
N TYR A 101 -7.03 27.91 -18.72
CA TYR A 101 -6.83 26.54 -18.27
C TYR A 101 -5.90 25.76 -19.23
N CYS A 102 -6.11 25.84 -20.54
CA CYS A 102 -5.28 25.16 -21.53
C CYS A 102 -3.81 25.62 -21.45
N LYS A 103 -3.58 26.93 -21.35
CA LYS A 103 -2.22 27.51 -21.15
C LYS A 103 -1.59 26.97 -19.87
N ILE A 104 -2.31 27.01 -18.74
CA ILE A 104 -1.80 26.54 -17.45
C ILE A 104 -1.58 25.02 -17.46
N ARG A 105 -2.44 24.24 -18.12
CA ARG A 105 -2.30 22.77 -18.27
C ARG A 105 -1.01 22.42 -18.99
N ASN A 106 -0.70 23.10 -20.09
CA ASN A 106 0.53 22.88 -20.85
C ASN A 106 1.76 23.27 -20.02
N ALA A 107 1.72 24.42 -19.34
CA ALA A 107 2.77 24.84 -18.43
C ALA A 107 2.97 23.83 -17.26
N CYS A 108 1.88 23.28 -16.71
CA CYS A 108 1.94 22.22 -15.69
C CYS A 108 2.65 20.97 -16.22
N LYS A 109 2.28 20.52 -17.42
CA LYS A 109 2.89 19.33 -18.04
C LYS A 109 4.39 19.55 -18.25
N ALA A 110 4.76 20.67 -18.86
CA ALA A 110 6.15 21.03 -19.11
C ALA A 110 6.97 21.13 -17.81
N LEU A 111 6.45 21.83 -16.80
CA LEU A 111 7.14 21.99 -15.52
C LEU A 111 7.29 20.66 -14.77
N THR A 112 6.23 19.84 -14.75
CA THR A 112 6.28 18.52 -14.09
C THR A 112 7.28 17.59 -14.76
N SER A 113 7.34 17.59 -16.10
CA SER A 113 8.35 16.84 -16.85
C SER A 113 9.76 17.34 -16.55
N LYS A 114 9.96 18.67 -16.51
CA LYS A 114 11.27 19.28 -16.20
C LYS A 114 11.74 18.94 -14.79
N THR A 115 10.89 19.12 -13.78
CA THR A 115 11.27 18.81 -12.38
C THR A 115 11.51 17.33 -12.18
N ARG A 116 10.73 16.47 -12.84
CA ARG A 116 10.95 15.02 -12.83
C ARG A 116 12.27 14.64 -13.46
N LEU A 117 12.58 15.15 -14.66
CA LEU A 117 13.85 14.87 -15.33
C LEU A 117 15.04 15.33 -14.48
N SER A 118 14.94 16.50 -13.86
CA SER A 118 15.98 16.98 -12.94
C SER A 118 16.18 16.03 -11.74
N TYR A 119 15.09 15.53 -11.17
CA TYR A 119 15.14 14.55 -10.08
C TYR A 119 15.76 13.22 -10.54
N GLU A 120 15.38 12.71 -11.71
CA GLU A 120 15.92 11.48 -12.28
C GLU A 120 17.43 11.61 -12.58
N LYS A 121 17.87 12.74 -13.16
CA LYS A 121 19.30 13.03 -13.36
C LYS A 121 20.07 13.02 -12.05
N GLN A 122 19.54 13.66 -11.01
CA GLN A 122 20.15 13.64 -9.68
C GLN A 122 20.20 12.23 -9.09
N LEU A 123 19.14 11.46 -9.25
CA LEU A 123 19.05 10.08 -8.78
C LEU A 123 20.11 9.16 -9.43
N VAL A 124 20.36 9.35 -10.73
CA VAL A 124 21.43 8.64 -11.45
C VAL A 124 22.81 9.07 -10.97
N LYS A 125 23.03 10.38 -10.76
CA LYS A 125 24.29 10.89 -10.22
C LYS A 125 24.60 10.34 -8.82
N ASP A 126 23.57 10.29 -7.96
CA ASP A 126 23.68 9.80 -6.59
C ASP A 126 23.69 8.27 -6.47
N SER A 127 23.56 7.55 -7.59
CA SER A 127 23.48 6.08 -7.59
C SER A 127 24.75 5.41 -7.06
N ARG A 128 25.91 6.05 -7.23
CA ARG A 128 27.20 5.58 -6.69
C ARG A 128 27.17 5.49 -5.15
N TYR A 129 26.53 6.45 -4.49
CA TYR A 129 26.46 6.53 -3.02
C TYR A 129 25.18 5.91 -2.45
N SER A 130 24.09 5.89 -3.23
CA SER A 130 22.77 5.47 -2.77
C SER A 130 22.02 4.58 -3.78
N PRO A 131 22.58 3.41 -4.15
CA PRO A 131 22.01 2.55 -5.20
C PRO A 131 20.59 2.10 -4.87
N LYS A 132 20.27 1.87 -3.59
CA LYS A 132 18.90 1.49 -3.14
C LYS A 132 17.83 2.51 -3.56
N ARG A 133 18.14 3.81 -3.63
CA ARG A 133 17.16 4.85 -4.04
C ARG A 133 16.81 4.71 -5.51
N LEU A 134 17.81 4.45 -6.36
CA LEU A 134 17.63 4.21 -7.79
C LEU A 134 16.80 2.93 -8.01
N PHE A 135 17.19 1.82 -7.40
CA PHE A 135 16.43 0.55 -7.52
C PHE A 135 15.01 0.66 -6.97
N SER A 136 14.80 1.38 -5.86
CA SER A 136 13.44 1.64 -5.34
C SER A 136 12.61 2.46 -6.31
N TYR A 137 13.22 3.45 -7.00
CA TYR A 137 12.55 4.23 -8.03
C TYR A 137 12.18 3.37 -9.24
N ILE A 138 13.13 2.57 -9.75
CA ILE A 138 12.93 1.65 -10.87
C ILE A 138 11.83 0.65 -10.51
N LYS A 139 11.94 -0.05 -9.38
CA LYS A 139 10.95 -1.02 -8.89
C LYS A 139 9.55 -0.41 -8.84
N ARG A 140 9.39 0.82 -8.36
CA ARG A 140 8.08 1.50 -8.34
C ARG A 140 7.54 1.85 -9.74
N ARG A 141 8.42 2.04 -10.73
CA ARG A 141 8.05 2.36 -12.12
C ARG A 141 7.86 1.13 -12.99
N THR A 142 8.55 0.03 -12.68
CA THR A 142 8.49 -1.26 -13.38
C THR A 142 7.55 -2.26 -12.72
N LYS A 143 7.10 -1.99 -11.48
CA LYS A 143 5.93 -2.66 -10.91
C LYS A 143 4.75 -2.44 -11.86
N ARG A 144 4.53 -3.40 -12.74
CA ARG A 144 3.22 -3.66 -13.29
C ARG A 144 2.40 -4.25 -12.14
N SER A 145 1.15 -3.82 -11.98
CA SER A 145 0.23 -4.40 -10.99
C SER A 145 -0.34 -5.71 -11.52
N ASP A 146 0.50 -6.47 -12.21
CA ASP A 146 0.13 -7.75 -12.76
C ASP A 146 0.36 -8.65 -11.56
N GLY A 147 -0.69 -8.85 -10.75
CA GLY A 147 -0.75 -10.03 -9.90
C GLY A 147 -0.51 -11.26 -10.77
N ILE A 148 -0.28 -12.41 -10.14
CA ILE A 148 -0.24 -13.66 -10.91
C ILE A 148 -1.54 -13.70 -11.74
N PRO A 149 -1.44 -13.76 -13.09
CA PRO A 149 -2.63 -13.88 -13.93
C PRO A 149 -3.47 -15.05 -13.43
N SER A 150 -4.79 -14.94 -13.53
CA SER A 150 -5.68 -15.99 -13.02
C SER A 150 -5.27 -17.34 -13.61
N LEU A 151 -5.05 -18.31 -12.73
CA LEU A 151 -4.56 -19.63 -13.11
C LEU A 151 -5.77 -20.47 -13.53
N LEU A 152 -5.69 -21.10 -14.70
CA LEU A 152 -6.72 -22.06 -15.13
C LEU A 152 -6.35 -23.44 -14.59
N ILE A 153 -6.95 -23.82 -13.47
CA ILE A 153 -6.79 -25.15 -12.89
C ILE A 153 -7.92 -26.06 -13.41
N ARG A 154 -7.70 -26.60 -14.61
CA ARG A 154 -8.38 -27.73 -15.30
C ARG A 154 -9.88 -27.65 -15.70
N ASP A 155 -10.13 -28.24 -16.87
CA ASP A 155 -11.35 -28.81 -17.50
C ASP A 155 -12.68 -28.02 -17.50
N ASN A 156 -12.81 -26.92 -16.77
CA ASN A 156 -13.98 -26.05 -16.86
C ASN A 156 -13.55 -24.58 -17.00
N PRO A 157 -13.69 -23.96 -18.17
CA PRO A 157 -13.26 -22.58 -18.46
C PRO A 157 -13.93 -21.47 -17.61
N LEU A 158 -14.74 -21.84 -16.61
CA LEU A 158 -15.62 -20.96 -15.86
C LEU A 158 -15.16 -20.68 -14.43
N ILE A 159 -14.14 -21.38 -13.91
CA ILE A 159 -13.59 -21.14 -12.58
C ILE A 159 -12.29 -20.35 -12.72
N LEU A 160 -12.41 -19.03 -12.61
CA LEU A 160 -11.28 -18.11 -12.61
C LEU A 160 -10.84 -17.88 -11.17
N GLU A 161 -9.72 -18.47 -10.76
CA GLU A 161 -9.15 -18.20 -9.43
C GLU A 161 -8.52 -16.79 -9.44
N ASP A 162 -9.33 -15.80 -9.08
CA ASP A 162 -8.89 -14.40 -9.00
C ASP A 162 -8.18 -14.08 -7.67
N ASN A 163 -8.36 -14.93 -6.65
CA ASN A 163 -7.85 -14.74 -5.30
C ASN A 163 -6.40 -15.27 -5.15
N ASP A 164 -5.54 -14.51 -4.46
CA ASP A 164 -4.12 -14.86 -4.31
C ASP A 164 -3.90 -16.13 -3.47
N ALA A 165 -4.83 -16.47 -2.58
CA ALA A 165 -4.78 -17.69 -1.76
C ALA A 165 -5.04 -18.95 -2.58
N GLU A 166 -6.07 -18.93 -3.43
CA GLU A 166 -6.45 -20.02 -4.33
C GLU A 166 -5.30 -20.30 -5.31
N LYS A 167 -4.74 -19.24 -5.91
CA LYS A 167 -3.56 -19.36 -6.79
C LYS A 167 -2.36 -20.03 -6.10
N ALA A 168 -2.13 -19.73 -4.82
CA ALA A 168 -1.03 -20.31 -4.07
C ALA A 168 -1.25 -21.80 -3.79
N GLU A 169 -2.49 -22.18 -3.46
CA GLU A 169 -2.89 -23.57 -3.23
C GLU A 169 -2.80 -24.40 -4.52
N GLY A 170 -3.31 -23.85 -5.63
CA GLY A 170 -3.22 -24.47 -6.94
C GLY A 170 -1.78 -24.72 -7.43
N LEU A 171 -0.90 -23.73 -7.25
CA LEU A 171 0.53 -23.90 -7.56
C LEU A 171 1.18 -24.93 -6.62
N SER A 172 0.80 -24.94 -5.34
CA SER A 172 1.32 -25.90 -4.35
C SER A 172 0.95 -27.33 -4.71
N GLU A 173 -0.31 -27.58 -5.10
CA GLU A 173 -0.77 -28.90 -5.54
C GLU A 173 -0.02 -29.35 -6.80
N TYR A 174 0.11 -28.47 -7.80
CA TYR A 174 0.82 -28.79 -9.04
C TYR A 174 2.28 -29.16 -8.79
N PHE A 175 3.03 -28.32 -8.08
CA PHE A 175 4.44 -28.60 -7.82
C PHE A 175 4.62 -29.84 -6.94
N SER A 176 3.73 -30.07 -5.98
CA SER A 176 3.75 -31.32 -5.20
C SER A 176 3.56 -32.54 -6.10
N LYS A 177 2.67 -32.47 -7.10
CA LYS A 177 2.47 -33.56 -8.07
C LYS A 177 3.70 -33.77 -8.96
N VAL A 178 4.21 -32.71 -9.58
CA VAL A 178 5.35 -32.78 -10.52
C VAL A 178 6.63 -33.25 -9.84
N PHE A 179 6.90 -32.78 -8.61
CA PHE A 179 8.12 -33.14 -7.91
C PHE A 179 8.04 -34.43 -7.10
N SER A 180 6.87 -35.06 -6.99
CA SER A 180 6.72 -36.38 -6.37
C SER A 180 6.96 -37.54 -7.35
N VAL A 181 7.04 -37.27 -8.66
CA VAL A 181 7.39 -38.26 -9.67
C VAL A 181 8.92 -38.27 -9.82
N GLY A 182 9.54 -39.37 -9.42
CA GLY A 182 10.99 -39.49 -9.39
C GLY A 182 11.66 -39.33 -10.76
N ASN A 183 12.64 -38.44 -10.80
CA ASN A 183 13.89 -38.58 -11.55
C ASN A 183 13.84 -38.90 -13.07
N GLU A 184 13.04 -38.19 -13.85
CA GLU A 184 13.24 -38.12 -15.30
C GLU A 184 13.52 -36.68 -15.76
N GLU A 185 14.34 -36.56 -16.81
CA GLU A 185 15.17 -35.40 -17.16
C GLU A 185 14.40 -34.07 -17.21
N ARG A 186 14.99 -33.04 -16.60
CA ARG A 186 14.44 -31.68 -16.58
C ARG A 186 14.39 -31.12 -18.02
N PRO A 187 13.22 -30.70 -18.54
CA PRO A 187 13.16 -30.05 -19.85
C PRO A 187 13.92 -28.71 -19.83
N MET A 188 14.72 -28.46 -20.87
CA MET A 188 15.42 -27.19 -21.05
C MET A 188 14.40 -26.05 -21.23
N ILE A 189 14.46 -25.06 -20.33
CA ILE A 189 13.63 -23.85 -20.43
C ILE A 189 14.24 -22.93 -21.49
N HIS A 190 13.66 -22.91 -22.71
CA HIS A 190 13.94 -21.88 -23.71
C HIS A 190 13.23 -20.59 -23.29
N ARG A 191 13.98 -19.49 -23.13
CA ARG A 191 13.40 -18.17 -22.82
C ARG A 191 13.07 -17.46 -24.11
N ASP A 192 11.86 -17.70 -24.63
CA ASP A 192 11.34 -16.87 -25.70
C ASP A 192 10.86 -15.55 -25.11
N ARG A 193 11.57 -14.49 -25.52
CA ARG A 193 11.36 -13.13 -25.05
C ARG A 193 10.66 -12.34 -26.14
N ASP A 194 9.42 -12.69 -26.46
CA ASP A 194 8.59 -11.88 -27.34
C ASP A 194 7.31 -11.39 -26.64
N GLY A 195 7.03 -10.10 -26.85
CA GLY A 195 6.05 -9.29 -26.13
C GLY A 195 4.60 -9.54 -26.53
N SER A 196 4.16 -10.79 -26.51
CA SER A 196 2.75 -11.15 -26.66
C SER A 196 1.99 -10.90 -25.35
N LEU A 197 0.70 -10.58 -25.47
CA LEU A 197 -0.30 -10.75 -24.40
C LEU A 197 -0.09 -12.17 -23.84
N MET A 198 0.24 -12.30 -22.56
CA MET A 198 0.47 -13.61 -21.97
C MET A 198 -0.89 -14.32 -21.90
N ASP A 199 -1.05 -15.33 -22.75
CA ASP A 199 -2.14 -16.29 -22.63
C ASP A 199 -2.09 -16.94 -21.24
N PRO A 200 -3.24 -17.34 -20.67
CA PRO A 200 -3.27 -18.00 -19.37
C PRO A 200 -2.33 -19.20 -19.38
N VAL A 201 -1.51 -19.31 -18.33
CA VAL A 201 -0.59 -20.44 -18.15
C VAL A 201 -1.45 -21.68 -17.90
N VAL A 202 -1.55 -22.54 -18.91
CA VAL A 202 -2.25 -23.82 -18.81
C VAL A 202 -1.34 -24.78 -18.06
N ILE A 203 -1.81 -25.22 -16.90
CA ILE A 203 -1.16 -26.26 -16.12
C ILE A 203 -1.85 -27.58 -16.47
N GLU A 204 -1.27 -28.33 -17.42
CA GLU A 204 -1.77 -29.66 -17.75
C GLU A 204 -1.39 -30.66 -16.64
N LYS A 205 -2.34 -31.53 -16.31
CA LYS A 205 -2.26 -32.51 -15.21
C LYS A 205 -2.08 -33.90 -15.78
#